data_AF-A0A0E3R1Y2-F1
#
_entry.id   AF-A0A0E3R1Y2-F1
#
_cell.length_a   1.000
_cell.length_b   1.000
_cell.length_c   1.000
_cell.angle_alpha   90.00
_cell.angle_beta   90.00
_cell.angle_gamma   90.00
#
_symmetry.space_group_name_H-M   'P 1'
#
loop_
_entity.id
_entity.type
_entity.pdbx_description
1 polymer ?
#
loop_
_entity_poly.entity_id
_entity_poly.type
_entity_poly.pdbx_seq_one_letter_code
_entity_poly.pdbx_strand_id
1 'polypeptide(L)'
;MNITKQRAFPTIPNKNICVSIGSILAVQYFYEKLNFCDIFSNHKSKGLDLNSLIGLLSYKLTDNFSIKEAGKWLNQKEILDILNLGSFHERVLYRTLELLGRNKEEILCDILDSFFSTYGFEETNINLDWTSIVLHGTKANLGKFGYSRDHGPDKLQRTVGVSELADPINIPIEVTVNKGNVLDLEHFSDTFNQVKSRLKKGSLIVFDKGANNKDNLNLILDAEMDYLTSMKLNKSDDKIIENFDLERAELIDSKKCIYGIKIVKLSTIKYFYFSESLQKKQLEVKARAAMRKLQEEK
;
A
#
# COMPACT_ATOMS: atom_id res chain seq x y z
N MET A 1 8.72 35.48 -27.22
CA MET A 1 8.33 34.09 -26.89
C MET A 1 9.40 33.16 -27.46
N ASN A 2 10.35 32.71 -26.63
CA ASN A 2 11.38 31.76 -27.08
C ASN A 2 10.78 30.37 -27.07
N ILE A 3 10.44 29.86 -28.26
CA ILE A 3 10.00 28.48 -28.46
C ILE A 3 11.25 27.61 -28.40
N THR A 4 11.46 26.94 -27.26
CA THR A 4 12.46 25.88 -27.12
C THR A 4 12.09 24.73 -28.06
N LYS A 5 12.75 24.65 -29.23
CA LYS A 5 12.68 23.47 -30.10
C LYS A 5 13.21 22.26 -29.33
N GLN A 6 12.35 21.28 -29.05
CA GLN A 6 12.78 19.95 -28.62
C GLN A 6 13.77 19.39 -29.67
N ARG A 7 15.03 19.24 -29.27
CA ARG A 7 16.05 18.51 -30.04
C ARG A 7 15.91 17.01 -29.75
N ALA A 8 14.80 16.41 -30.16
CA ALA A 8 14.73 14.97 -30.29
C ALA A 8 14.87 14.65 -31.78
N PHE A 9 16.04 14.14 -32.19
CA PHE A 9 16.19 13.60 -33.54
C PHE A 9 15.26 12.39 -33.67
N PRO A 10 14.50 12.26 -34.76
CA PRO A 10 13.69 11.07 -34.99
C PRO A 10 14.59 9.83 -34.98
N THR A 11 14.39 8.96 -33.99
CA THR A 11 15.12 7.69 -33.90
C THR A 11 14.59 6.74 -34.96
N ILE A 12 15.46 6.27 -35.85
CA ILE A 12 15.14 5.16 -36.76
C ILE A 12 15.18 3.87 -35.93
N PRO A 13 14.05 3.13 -35.80
CA PRO A 13 14.07 1.85 -35.13
C PRO A 13 15.07 0.92 -35.82
N ASN A 14 16.00 0.36 -35.05
CA ASN A 14 16.93 -0.65 -35.54
C ASN A 14 16.64 -1.99 -34.84
N LYS A 15 17.38 -3.03 -35.20
CA LYS A 15 17.23 -4.37 -34.60
C LYS A 15 17.96 -4.53 -33.26
N ASN A 16 18.64 -3.49 -32.77
CA ASN A 16 19.39 -3.58 -31.53
C ASN A 16 18.42 -3.58 -30.36
N ILE A 17 18.61 -4.53 -29.45
CA ILE A 17 17.85 -4.64 -28.21
C ILE A 17 18.73 -4.03 -27.12
N CYS A 18 18.16 -3.11 -26.35
CA CYS A 18 18.79 -2.58 -25.14
C CYS A 18 18.12 -3.23 -23.94
N VAL A 19 18.91 -3.80 -23.04
CA VAL A 19 18.44 -4.41 -21.80
C VAL A 19 19.04 -3.65 -20.63
N SER A 20 18.20 -3.20 -19.70
CA SER A 20 18.68 -2.64 -18.43
C SER A 20 19.19 -3.77 -17.53
N ILE A 21 20.52 -3.88 -17.39
CA ILE A 21 21.14 -4.83 -16.46
C ILE A 21 21.07 -4.37 -15.01
N GLY A 22 20.93 -3.05 -14.77
CA GLY A 22 20.93 -2.48 -13.43
C GLY A 22 19.84 -3.05 -12.54
N SER A 23 18.63 -3.26 -13.09
CA SER A 23 17.53 -3.88 -12.35
C SER A 23 17.80 -5.35 -12.00
N ILE A 24 18.46 -6.09 -12.90
CA ILE A 24 18.83 -7.49 -12.65
C ILE A 24 19.85 -7.57 -11.50
N LEU A 25 20.89 -6.74 -11.54
CA LEU A 25 21.91 -6.67 -10.49
C LEU A 25 21.33 -6.22 -9.15
N ALA A 26 20.42 -5.24 -9.16
CA ALA A 26 19.74 -4.78 -7.95
C ALA A 26 18.88 -5.89 -7.33
N VAL A 27 18.13 -6.63 -8.16
CA VAL A 27 17.36 -7.78 -7.68
C VAL A 27 18.30 -8.85 -7.12
N GLN A 28 19.36 -9.22 -7.82
CA GLN A 28 20.34 -10.21 -7.33
C GLN A 28 20.93 -9.82 -5.98
N TYR A 29 21.35 -8.56 -5.82
CA TYR A 29 21.87 -8.04 -4.56
C TYR A 29 20.89 -8.22 -3.40
N PHE A 30 19.62 -7.83 -3.58
CA PHE A 30 18.62 -7.99 -2.53
C PHE A 30 18.21 -9.44 -2.32
N TYR A 31 18.23 -10.26 -3.38
CA TYR A 31 17.95 -11.69 -3.31
C TYR A 31 18.94 -12.39 -2.40
N GLU A 32 20.23 -12.08 -2.54
CA GLU A 32 21.30 -12.59 -1.67
C GLU A 32 21.20 -12.00 -0.26
N LYS A 33 21.06 -10.66 -0.15
CA LYS A 33 21.05 -9.96 1.14
C LYS A 33 19.88 -10.34 2.04
N LEU A 34 18.74 -10.68 1.46
CA LEU A 34 17.53 -11.12 2.17
C LEU A 34 17.33 -12.63 2.12
N ASN A 35 18.37 -13.37 1.74
CA ASN A 35 18.38 -14.83 1.68
C ASN A 35 17.15 -15.45 0.97
N PHE A 36 16.69 -14.81 -0.11
CA PHE A 36 15.51 -15.27 -0.84
C PHE A 36 15.75 -16.65 -1.46
N CYS A 37 17.00 -17.00 -1.78
CA CYS A 37 17.37 -18.34 -2.25
C CYS A 37 16.80 -19.45 -1.36
N ASP A 38 17.04 -19.36 -0.05
CA ASP A 38 16.61 -20.40 0.89
C ASP A 38 15.09 -20.42 1.04
N ILE A 39 14.46 -19.24 1.10
CA ILE A 39 13.00 -19.09 1.23
C ILE A 39 12.30 -19.78 0.04
N PHE A 40 12.68 -19.45 -1.19
CA PHE A 40 11.99 -19.97 -2.36
C PHE A 40 12.34 -21.43 -2.69
N SER A 41 13.53 -21.91 -2.30
CA SER A 41 13.97 -23.29 -2.56
C SER A 41 13.05 -24.34 -1.92
N ASN A 42 12.43 -24.02 -0.78
CA ASN A 42 11.56 -24.94 -0.04
C ASN A 42 10.24 -25.25 -0.76
N HIS A 43 9.82 -24.42 -1.71
CA HIS A 43 8.48 -24.52 -2.31
C HIS A 43 8.43 -25.28 -3.64
N LYS A 44 9.57 -25.67 -4.23
CA LYS A 44 9.58 -26.36 -5.53
C LYS A 44 10.67 -27.42 -5.64
N SER A 45 10.25 -28.66 -5.89
CA SER A 45 11.15 -29.80 -6.03
C SER A 45 11.39 -30.27 -7.47
N LYS A 46 10.62 -29.79 -8.46
CA LYS A 46 10.70 -30.24 -9.87
C LYS A 46 10.53 -29.10 -10.87
N GLY A 47 11.24 -29.20 -12.00
CA GLY A 47 11.21 -28.24 -13.09
C GLY A 47 12.22 -27.10 -12.92
N LEU A 48 11.99 -25.98 -13.62
CA LEU A 48 12.83 -24.78 -13.52
C LEU A 48 12.81 -24.24 -12.08
N ASP A 49 13.96 -23.91 -11.52
CA ASP A 49 14.06 -23.44 -10.14
C ASP A 49 13.22 -22.15 -9.91
N LEU A 50 12.62 -22.01 -8.71
CA LEU A 50 11.98 -20.76 -8.32
C LEU A 50 13.00 -19.64 -8.16
N ASN A 51 14.25 -19.94 -7.81
CA ASN A 51 15.27 -18.91 -7.68
C ASN A 51 15.61 -18.25 -9.03
N SER A 52 15.27 -18.90 -10.14
CA SER A 52 15.32 -18.32 -11.49
C SER A 52 14.30 -17.18 -11.70
N LEU A 53 13.41 -16.90 -10.75
CA LEU A 53 12.43 -15.81 -10.82
C LEU A 53 13.02 -14.41 -10.67
N ILE A 54 14.31 -14.28 -10.36
CA ILE A 54 15.05 -13.01 -10.42
C ILE A 54 14.74 -12.26 -11.72
N GLY A 55 14.69 -12.99 -12.84
CA GLY A 55 14.34 -12.40 -14.13
C GLY A 55 12.92 -11.83 -14.19
N LEU A 56 11.92 -12.54 -13.63
CA LEU A 56 10.54 -12.07 -13.60
C LEU A 56 10.39 -10.83 -12.73
N LEU A 57 11.04 -10.80 -11.56
CA LEU A 57 11.02 -9.64 -10.67
C LEU A 57 11.72 -8.44 -11.33
N SER A 58 12.86 -8.67 -11.97
CA SER A 58 13.60 -7.65 -12.73
C SER A 58 12.73 -7.03 -13.83
N TYR A 59 12.03 -7.86 -14.60
CA TYR A 59 11.10 -7.42 -15.63
C TYR A 59 9.93 -6.61 -15.06
N LYS A 60 9.44 -6.97 -13.87
CA LYS A 60 8.37 -6.26 -13.19
C LYS A 60 8.80 -4.89 -12.64
N LEU A 61 10.07 -4.71 -12.35
CA LEU A 61 10.64 -3.42 -11.96
C LEU A 61 10.94 -2.50 -13.17
N THR A 62 11.14 -3.04 -14.37
CA THR A 62 11.46 -2.26 -15.58
C THR A 62 10.24 -1.98 -16.45
N ASP A 63 9.66 -3.04 -17.02
CA ASP A 63 8.69 -2.94 -18.11
C ASP A 63 7.26 -3.21 -17.63
N ASN A 64 7.12 -4.09 -16.63
CA ASN A 64 5.87 -4.40 -15.94
C ASN A 64 4.65 -4.78 -16.81
N PHE A 65 4.85 -5.27 -18.04
CA PHE A 65 3.75 -5.76 -18.87
C PHE A 65 3.25 -7.15 -18.44
N SER A 66 2.35 -7.74 -19.23
CA SER A 66 1.75 -9.05 -18.97
C SER A 66 2.78 -10.17 -18.80
N ILE A 67 2.39 -11.26 -18.14
CA ILE A 67 3.25 -12.45 -17.97
C ILE A 67 3.62 -13.10 -19.30
N LYS A 68 2.79 -12.95 -20.34
CA LYS A 68 3.12 -13.37 -21.69
C LYS A 68 4.31 -12.58 -22.25
N GLU A 69 4.30 -11.26 -22.09
CA GLU A 69 5.41 -10.42 -22.55
C GLU A 69 6.67 -10.61 -21.68
N ALA A 70 6.51 -10.84 -20.37
CA ALA A 70 7.60 -11.25 -19.49
C ALA A 70 8.25 -12.56 -19.99
N GLY A 71 7.44 -13.54 -20.40
CA GLY A 71 7.94 -14.78 -20.98
C GLY A 71 8.73 -14.58 -22.27
N LYS A 72 8.30 -13.69 -23.15
CA LYS A 72 9.06 -13.35 -24.37
C LYS A 72 10.38 -12.64 -24.04
N TRP A 73 10.35 -11.69 -23.11
CA TRP A 73 11.53 -10.96 -22.67
C TRP A 73 12.56 -11.90 -22.03
N LEU A 74 12.12 -12.78 -21.12
CA LEU A 74 12.99 -13.76 -20.47
C LEU A 74 13.60 -14.79 -21.42
N ASN A 75 12.96 -15.04 -22.57
CA ASN A 75 13.47 -15.97 -23.59
C ASN A 75 14.38 -15.31 -24.64
N GLN A 76 14.73 -14.04 -24.47
CA GLN A 76 15.80 -13.44 -25.26
C GLN A 76 17.14 -14.09 -24.89
N LYS A 77 17.98 -14.35 -25.90
CA LYS A 77 19.23 -15.10 -25.72
C LYS A 77 20.12 -14.47 -24.65
N GLU A 78 20.25 -13.15 -24.69
CA GLU A 78 21.09 -12.38 -23.78
C GLU A 78 20.60 -12.48 -22.33
N ILE A 79 19.27 -12.50 -22.12
CA ILE A 79 18.66 -12.63 -20.79
C ILE A 79 18.84 -14.05 -20.24
N LEU A 80 18.61 -15.05 -21.09
CA LEU A 80 18.85 -16.46 -20.76
C LEU A 80 20.30 -16.68 -20.35
N ASP A 81 21.25 -16.12 -21.10
CA ASP A 81 22.69 -16.22 -20.82
C ASP A 81 23.03 -15.52 -19.48
N ILE A 82 22.50 -14.32 -19.21
CA ILE A 82 22.73 -13.58 -17.95
C ILE A 82 22.17 -14.32 -16.73
N LEU A 83 20.98 -14.91 -16.86
CA LEU A 83 20.31 -15.60 -15.76
C LEU A 83 20.69 -17.09 -15.66
N ASN A 84 21.57 -17.57 -16.55
CA ASN A 84 21.94 -18.97 -16.68
C ASN A 84 20.73 -19.92 -16.84
N LEU A 85 19.80 -19.55 -17.73
CA LEU A 85 18.56 -20.29 -17.99
C LEU A 85 18.55 -20.88 -19.40
N GLY A 86 17.94 -22.06 -19.53
CA GLY A 86 17.51 -22.57 -20.83
C GLY A 86 16.19 -21.93 -21.27
N SER A 87 15.90 -21.90 -22.57
CA SER A 87 14.61 -21.44 -23.08
C SER A 87 13.44 -22.27 -22.52
N PHE A 88 12.32 -21.62 -22.26
CA PHE A 88 11.14 -22.23 -21.64
C PHE A 88 9.84 -21.63 -22.15
N HIS A 89 8.75 -22.38 -22.06
CA HIS A 89 7.41 -21.88 -22.43
C HIS A 89 6.84 -20.96 -21.33
N GLU A 90 6.17 -19.86 -21.69
CA GLU A 90 5.59 -18.90 -20.73
C GLU A 90 4.64 -19.51 -19.68
N ARG A 91 4.06 -20.70 -19.95
CA ARG A 91 3.26 -21.46 -18.98
C ARG A 91 4.01 -21.76 -17.68
N VAL A 92 5.34 -21.83 -17.72
CA VAL A 92 6.19 -22.00 -16.53
C VAL A 92 6.01 -20.81 -15.57
N LEU A 93 5.90 -19.59 -16.09
CA LEU A 93 5.72 -18.40 -15.26
C LEU A 93 4.35 -18.39 -14.57
N TYR A 94 3.29 -18.75 -15.29
CA TYR A 94 1.94 -18.85 -14.70
C TYR A 94 1.85 -19.89 -13.59
N ARG A 95 2.41 -21.09 -13.82
CA ARG A 95 2.49 -22.15 -12.79
C ARG A 95 3.30 -21.70 -11.58
N THR A 96 4.33 -20.91 -11.83
CA THR A 96 5.17 -20.37 -10.76
C THR A 96 4.40 -19.35 -9.92
N LEU A 97 3.69 -18.40 -10.55
CA LEU A 97 2.83 -17.47 -9.82
C LEU A 97 1.71 -18.17 -9.04
N GLU A 98 1.16 -19.25 -9.59
CA GLU A 98 0.18 -20.08 -8.88
C GLU A 98 0.78 -20.72 -7.62
N LEU A 99 2.00 -21.26 -7.73
CA LEU A 99 2.72 -21.85 -6.59
C LEU A 99 3.04 -20.80 -5.53
N LEU A 100 3.55 -19.63 -5.93
CA LEU A 100 3.79 -18.50 -5.02
C LEU A 100 2.49 -18.07 -4.32
N GLY A 101 1.39 -17.95 -5.09
CA GLY A 101 0.09 -17.56 -4.55
C GLY A 101 -0.48 -18.55 -3.53
N ARG A 102 -0.21 -19.86 -3.71
CA ARG A 102 -0.64 -20.91 -2.77
C ARG A 102 0.14 -20.88 -1.45
N ASN A 103 1.42 -20.53 -1.50
CA ASN A 103 2.30 -20.47 -0.33
C ASN A 103 2.56 -19.03 0.15
N LYS A 104 1.74 -18.06 -0.27
CA LYS A 104 2.01 -16.62 -0.10
C LYS A 104 2.25 -16.22 1.36
N GLU A 105 1.51 -16.82 2.30
CA GLU A 105 1.54 -16.45 3.71
C GLU A 105 2.84 -16.91 4.37
N GLU A 106 3.26 -18.14 4.09
CA GLU A 106 4.55 -18.68 4.52
C GLU A 106 5.71 -17.90 3.90
N ILE A 107 5.68 -17.69 2.57
CA ILE A 107 6.73 -16.95 1.85
C ILE A 107 6.87 -15.52 2.39
N LEU A 108 5.76 -14.80 2.59
CA LEU A 108 5.82 -13.44 3.12
C LEU A 108 6.36 -13.45 4.55
N CYS A 109 5.87 -14.35 5.40
CA CYS A 109 6.36 -14.52 6.77
C CYS A 109 7.90 -14.69 6.81
N ASP A 110 8.44 -15.58 5.98
CA ASP A 110 9.89 -15.83 5.88
C ASP A 110 10.66 -14.62 5.33
N ILE A 111 10.09 -13.91 4.34
CA ILE A 111 10.66 -12.66 3.80
C ILE A 111 10.73 -11.60 4.90
N LEU A 112 9.67 -11.43 5.69
CA LEU A 112 9.67 -10.49 6.81
C LEU A 112 10.71 -10.91 7.85
N ASP A 113 10.82 -12.20 8.17
CA ASP A 113 11.81 -12.68 9.16
C ASP A 113 13.24 -12.43 8.71
N SER A 114 13.55 -12.68 7.43
CA SER A 114 14.86 -12.30 6.89
C SER A 114 15.04 -10.79 6.89
N PHE A 115 14.02 -10.01 6.56
CA PHE A 115 14.12 -8.54 6.52
C PHE A 115 14.42 -7.94 7.90
N PHE A 116 13.68 -8.33 8.95
CA PHE A 116 13.87 -7.84 10.31
C PHE A 116 15.14 -8.39 10.99
N SER A 117 15.65 -9.55 10.57
CA SER A 117 16.94 -10.06 11.06
C SER A 117 18.13 -9.41 10.38
N THR A 118 18.02 -9.12 9.07
CA THR A 118 19.07 -8.44 8.31
C THR A 118 19.17 -6.95 8.67
N TYR A 119 18.04 -6.29 8.93
CA TYR A 119 18.00 -4.88 9.28
C TYR A 119 17.53 -4.69 10.73
N GLY A 120 18.46 -4.29 11.60
CA GLY A 120 18.15 -3.96 12.99
C GLY A 120 17.46 -2.60 13.12
N PHE A 121 16.16 -2.52 12.81
CA PHE A 121 15.40 -1.28 12.92
C PHE A 121 15.34 -0.79 14.36
N GLU A 122 15.66 0.48 14.59
CA GLU A 122 15.55 1.12 15.93
C GLU A 122 14.09 1.30 16.34
N GLU A 123 13.25 1.71 15.38
CA GLU A 123 11.82 1.90 15.55
C GLU A 123 11.05 1.06 14.53
N THR A 124 9.85 0.62 14.91
CA THR A 124 8.98 -0.22 14.07
C THR A 124 7.56 0.32 14.04
N ASN A 125 7.42 1.66 14.05
CA ASN A 125 6.16 2.33 13.79
C ASN A 125 5.64 1.92 12.42
N ILE A 126 4.33 1.76 12.26
CA ILE A 126 3.75 1.37 10.98
C ILE A 126 2.56 2.25 10.58
N ASN A 127 2.42 2.43 9.27
CA ASN A 127 1.22 2.92 8.63
C ASN A 127 0.42 1.73 8.08
N LEU A 128 -0.89 1.79 8.22
CA LEU A 128 -1.82 0.83 7.62
C LEU A 128 -2.85 1.57 6.77
N ASP A 129 -3.02 1.12 5.54
CA ASP A 129 -4.08 1.59 4.65
C ASP A 129 -4.68 0.44 3.83
N TRP A 130 -5.95 0.58 3.48
CA TRP A 130 -6.69 -0.37 2.66
C TRP A 130 -7.23 0.33 1.44
N THR A 131 -7.17 -0.34 0.30
CA THR A 131 -7.70 0.13 -0.96
C THR A 131 -8.43 -0.99 -1.70
N SER A 132 -9.24 -0.65 -2.70
CA SER A 132 -9.90 -1.64 -3.55
C SER A 132 -9.36 -1.59 -4.98
N ILE A 133 -9.18 -2.77 -5.57
CA ILE A 133 -8.81 -2.96 -6.97
C ILE A 133 -10.05 -3.41 -7.74
N VAL A 134 -10.45 -2.62 -8.72
CA VAL A 134 -11.56 -2.92 -9.62
C VAL A 134 -11.14 -4.00 -10.63
N LEU A 135 -12.01 -4.98 -10.84
CA LEU A 135 -11.79 -6.09 -11.76
C LEU A 135 -12.68 -5.98 -12.99
N HIS A 136 -12.07 -6.12 -14.17
CA HIS A 136 -12.75 -6.09 -15.47
C HIS A 136 -13.05 -7.50 -16.03
N GLY A 137 -13.41 -8.43 -15.14
CA GLY A 137 -13.75 -9.80 -15.50
C GLY A 137 -14.49 -10.53 -14.38
N THR A 138 -15.11 -11.66 -14.71
CA THR A 138 -16.03 -12.39 -13.81
C THR A 138 -15.43 -13.65 -13.19
N LYS A 139 -14.20 -14.02 -13.56
CA LYS A 139 -13.57 -15.29 -13.18
C LYS A 139 -12.67 -15.19 -11.94
N ALA A 140 -12.63 -14.04 -11.28
CA ALA A 140 -11.82 -13.85 -10.09
C ALA A 140 -12.54 -14.39 -8.84
N ASN A 141 -12.02 -15.43 -8.20
CA ASN A 141 -12.66 -16.07 -7.04
C ASN A 141 -12.93 -15.10 -5.87
N LEU A 142 -12.02 -14.17 -5.59
CA LEU A 142 -12.19 -13.13 -4.56
C LEU A 142 -12.94 -11.88 -5.05
N GLY A 143 -13.33 -11.83 -6.33
CA GLY A 143 -14.07 -10.71 -6.90
C GLY A 143 -15.47 -10.64 -6.31
N LYS A 144 -15.78 -9.59 -5.56
CA LYS A 144 -17.12 -9.31 -5.01
C LYS A 144 -17.48 -7.85 -5.23
N PHE A 145 -18.78 -7.56 -5.38
CA PHE A 145 -19.26 -6.19 -5.41
C PHE A 145 -19.00 -5.55 -4.05
N GLY A 146 -18.24 -4.47 -4.05
CA GLY A 146 -17.78 -3.78 -2.86
C GLY A 146 -18.15 -2.32 -2.90
N TYR A 147 -17.79 -1.61 -1.82
CA TYR A 147 -17.90 -0.16 -1.81
C TYR A 147 -16.90 0.43 -2.82
N SER A 148 -17.40 0.87 -3.98
CA SER A 148 -16.56 1.47 -5.02
C SER A 148 -16.17 2.88 -4.62
N ARG A 149 -14.89 3.12 -4.33
CA ARG A 149 -14.33 4.47 -4.16
C ARG A 149 -14.38 5.28 -5.47
N ASP A 150 -14.42 4.59 -6.61
CA ASP A 150 -14.48 5.15 -7.97
C ASP A 150 -15.90 5.14 -8.60
N HIS A 151 -16.96 5.01 -7.78
CA HIS A 151 -18.36 5.04 -8.22
C HIS A 151 -18.76 4.00 -9.31
N GLY A 152 -18.10 2.84 -9.35
CA GLY A 152 -18.48 1.67 -10.18
C GLY A 152 -19.03 0.50 -9.34
N PRO A 153 -20.25 0.61 -8.76
CA PRO A 153 -20.86 -0.44 -7.95
C PRO A 153 -21.21 -1.70 -8.75
N ASP A 154 -21.22 -1.59 -10.08
CA ASP A 154 -21.49 -2.65 -11.06
C ASP A 154 -20.28 -3.53 -11.36
N LYS A 155 -19.11 -3.25 -10.75
CA LYS A 155 -17.87 -3.99 -10.99
C LYS A 155 -17.43 -4.79 -9.77
N LEU A 156 -16.91 -5.99 -10.03
CA LEU A 156 -16.28 -6.80 -9.00
C LEU A 156 -15.00 -6.12 -8.52
N GLN A 157 -14.72 -6.24 -7.23
CA GLN A 157 -13.56 -5.66 -6.57
C GLN A 157 -12.84 -6.69 -5.71
N ARG A 158 -11.59 -6.38 -5.37
CA ARG A 158 -10.81 -7.01 -4.29
C ARG A 158 -10.29 -5.92 -3.37
N THR A 159 -10.23 -6.19 -2.08
CA THR A 159 -9.65 -5.26 -1.12
C THR A 159 -8.21 -5.67 -0.86
N VAL A 160 -7.29 -4.71 -0.84
CA VAL A 160 -5.88 -4.91 -0.54
C VAL A 160 -5.53 -4.04 0.67
N GLY A 161 -4.96 -4.65 1.70
CA GLY A 161 -4.37 -3.96 2.84
C GLY A 161 -2.85 -3.92 2.69
N VAL A 162 -2.24 -2.80 3.04
CA VAL A 162 -0.78 -2.64 3.03
C VAL A 162 -0.34 -2.15 4.40
N SER A 163 0.71 -2.77 4.93
CA SER A 163 1.46 -2.25 6.06
C SER A 163 2.83 -1.77 5.62
N GLU A 164 3.21 -0.60 6.10
CA GLU A 164 4.48 0.04 5.80
C GLU A 164 5.16 0.44 7.11
N LEU A 165 6.47 0.16 7.25
CA LEU A 165 7.28 0.81 8.28
C LEU A 165 7.30 2.31 8.02
N ALA A 166 6.86 3.09 9.00
CA ALA A 166 6.69 4.53 8.87
C ALA A 166 8.03 5.27 8.66
N ASP A 167 7.92 6.57 8.39
CA ASP A 167 9.06 7.47 8.29
C ASP A 167 10.00 7.33 9.51
N PRO A 168 11.33 7.32 9.32
CA PRO A 168 12.06 7.55 8.06
C PRO A 168 12.30 6.31 7.19
N ILE A 169 11.81 5.14 7.57
CA ILE A 169 12.12 3.86 6.88
C ILE A 169 11.36 3.77 5.56
N ASN A 170 10.04 4.01 5.58
CA ASN A 170 9.16 4.04 4.40
C ASN A 170 9.25 2.76 3.52
N ILE A 171 9.18 1.58 4.16
CA ILE A 171 9.26 0.28 3.48
C ILE A 171 7.98 -0.51 3.71
N PRO A 172 7.27 -0.94 2.64
CA PRO A 172 6.17 -1.88 2.75
C PRO A 172 6.65 -3.22 3.32
N ILE A 173 6.03 -3.68 4.39
CA ILE A 173 6.38 -4.94 5.05
C ILE A 173 5.32 -6.02 4.85
N GLU A 174 4.07 -5.69 4.53
CA GLU A 174 3.01 -6.69 4.37
C GLU A 174 1.95 -6.25 3.36
N VAL A 175 1.36 -7.23 2.66
CA VAL A 175 0.23 -7.01 1.74
C VAL A 175 -0.81 -8.11 1.92
N THR A 176 -1.99 -7.76 2.42
CA THR A 176 -3.13 -8.67 2.54
C THR A 176 -4.12 -8.46 1.41
N VAL A 177 -4.76 -9.53 0.94
CA VAL A 177 -5.76 -9.48 -0.13
C VAL A 177 -7.01 -10.21 0.33
N ASN A 178 -8.15 -9.51 0.30
CA ASN A 178 -9.44 -10.04 0.69
C ASN A 178 -10.52 -9.78 -0.37
N LYS A 179 -11.73 -10.29 -0.15
CA LYS A 179 -12.89 -10.07 -1.02
C LYS A 179 -13.24 -8.59 -1.05
N GLY A 180 -13.70 -8.09 -2.19
CA GLY A 180 -13.97 -6.65 -2.37
C GLY A 180 -15.05 -6.04 -1.47
N ASN A 181 -15.86 -6.86 -0.80
CA ASN A 181 -16.91 -6.41 0.10
C ASN A 181 -16.50 -6.40 1.58
N VAL A 182 -15.26 -6.77 1.89
CA VAL A 182 -14.73 -6.73 3.27
C VAL A 182 -14.44 -5.27 3.63
N LEU A 183 -14.93 -4.87 4.80
CA LEU A 183 -14.76 -3.53 5.34
C LEU A 183 -13.37 -3.36 5.96
N ASP A 184 -12.83 -2.15 5.94
CA ASP A 184 -11.51 -1.84 6.54
C ASP A 184 -11.45 -2.23 8.02
N LEU A 185 -12.56 -2.08 8.75
CA LEU A 185 -12.67 -2.49 10.16
C LEU A 185 -12.50 -4.00 10.38
N GLU A 186 -12.88 -4.82 9.41
CA GLU A 186 -12.72 -6.29 9.44
C GLU A 186 -11.30 -6.65 8.96
N HIS A 187 -10.87 -6.05 7.85
CA HIS A 187 -9.57 -6.32 7.21
C HIS A 187 -8.38 -5.88 8.07
N PHE A 188 -8.57 -4.89 8.96
CA PHE A 188 -7.55 -4.43 9.91
C PHE A 188 -6.91 -5.59 10.68
N SER A 189 -7.76 -6.46 11.24
CA SER A 189 -7.30 -7.56 12.06
C SER A 189 -6.43 -8.53 11.26
N ASP A 190 -6.79 -8.83 10.01
CA ASP A 190 -5.99 -9.67 9.13
C ASP A 190 -4.61 -9.03 8.89
N THR A 191 -4.57 -7.75 8.49
CA THR A 191 -3.31 -7.06 8.16
C THR A 191 -2.41 -6.89 9.38
N PHE A 192 -2.94 -6.43 10.51
CA PHE A 192 -2.14 -6.18 11.71
C PHE A 192 -1.58 -7.48 12.30
N ASN A 193 -2.37 -8.57 12.30
CA ASN A 193 -1.92 -9.84 12.87
C ASN A 193 -0.74 -10.47 12.12
N GLN A 194 -0.55 -10.18 10.83
CA GLN A 194 0.60 -10.67 10.06
C GLN A 194 1.92 -10.03 10.50
N VAL A 195 1.88 -8.76 10.93
CA VAL A 195 3.09 -7.97 11.22
C VAL A 195 3.38 -7.82 12.71
N LYS A 196 2.37 -7.88 13.58
CA LYS A 196 2.49 -7.48 15.00
C LYS A 196 3.59 -8.20 15.78
N SER A 197 3.90 -9.46 15.47
CA SER A 197 4.93 -10.23 16.17
C SER A 197 6.35 -9.70 15.94
N ARG A 198 6.56 -8.91 14.88
CA ARG A 198 7.85 -8.32 14.48
C ARG A 198 8.02 -6.88 14.92
N LEU A 199 6.93 -6.24 15.36
CA LEU A 199 6.97 -4.87 15.85
C LEU A 199 7.39 -4.85 17.33
N LYS A 200 8.16 -3.84 17.70
CA LYS A 200 8.59 -3.60 19.07
C LYS A 200 7.44 -3.07 19.92
N LYS A 201 7.50 -3.36 21.22
CA LYS A 201 6.63 -2.72 22.22
C LYS A 201 6.75 -1.20 22.14
N GLY A 202 5.63 -0.52 22.26
CA GLY A 202 5.53 0.94 22.11
C GLY A 202 5.57 1.46 20.67
N SER A 203 5.57 0.58 19.66
CA SER A 203 5.43 1.02 18.27
C SER A 203 4.11 1.73 18.05
N LEU A 204 4.12 2.81 17.29
CA LEU A 204 2.94 3.57 16.91
C LEU A 204 2.29 2.99 15.64
N ILE A 205 1.02 2.62 15.75
CA ILE A 205 0.20 2.11 14.64
C ILE A 205 -0.70 3.22 14.12
N VAL A 206 -0.46 3.67 12.89
CA VAL A 206 -1.19 4.78 12.26
C VAL A 206 -2.16 4.24 11.21
N PHE A 207 -3.44 4.62 11.30
CA PHE A 207 -4.47 4.16 10.36
C PHE A 207 -5.69 5.09 10.29
N ASP A 208 -6.46 5.03 9.19
CA ASP A 208 -7.65 5.87 9.01
C ASP A 208 -8.84 5.47 9.90
N LYS A 209 -9.79 6.40 10.07
CA LYS A 209 -11.07 6.25 10.76
C LYS A 209 -11.90 5.05 10.29
N GLY A 210 -11.66 4.54 9.08
CA GLY A 210 -12.33 3.37 8.50
C GLY A 210 -12.17 2.12 9.38
N ALA A 211 -10.99 1.96 9.97
CA ALA A 211 -10.66 0.84 10.85
C ALA A 211 -10.76 1.17 12.36
N ASN A 212 -11.21 2.38 12.72
CA ASN A 212 -11.34 2.81 14.11
C ASN A 212 -12.61 2.22 14.77
N ASN A 213 -12.43 1.10 15.48
CA ASN A 213 -13.41 0.48 16.36
C ASN A 213 -12.73 -0.01 17.65
N LYS A 214 -13.53 -0.35 18.68
CA LYS A 214 -12.99 -0.76 19.98
C LYS A 214 -12.13 -2.02 19.91
N ASP A 215 -12.52 -2.99 19.08
CA ASP A 215 -11.85 -4.29 19.01
C ASP A 215 -10.45 -4.16 18.39
N ASN A 216 -10.29 -3.36 17.34
CA ASN A 216 -9.01 -3.04 16.70
C ASN A 216 -8.12 -2.23 17.63
N LEU A 217 -8.67 -1.28 18.39
CA LEU A 217 -7.89 -0.53 19.38
C LEU A 217 -7.38 -1.46 20.50
N ASN A 218 -8.22 -2.37 20.99
CA ASN A 218 -7.81 -3.36 21.98
C ASN A 218 -6.74 -4.29 21.40
N LEU A 219 -6.85 -4.72 20.14
CA LEU A 219 -5.85 -5.57 19.47
C LEU A 219 -4.44 -4.95 19.49
N ILE A 220 -4.35 -3.62 19.34
CA ILE A 220 -3.09 -2.88 19.37
C ILE A 220 -2.57 -2.77 20.82
N LEU A 221 -3.45 -2.41 21.77
CA LEU A 221 -3.08 -2.25 23.17
C LEU A 221 -2.67 -3.58 23.83
N ASP A 222 -3.35 -4.68 23.49
CA ASP A 222 -3.02 -6.02 23.94
C ASP A 222 -1.66 -6.50 23.41
N ALA A 223 -1.20 -5.93 22.28
CA ALA A 223 0.14 -6.13 21.73
C ALA A 223 1.19 -5.19 22.34
N GLU A 224 0.84 -4.43 23.38
CA GLU A 224 1.69 -3.43 24.05
C GLU A 224 2.21 -2.34 23.09
N MET A 225 1.33 -1.87 22.18
CA MET A 225 1.61 -0.84 21.18
C MET A 225 0.70 0.38 21.33
N ASP A 226 1.11 1.49 20.74
CA ASP A 226 0.34 2.74 20.70
C ASP A 226 -0.37 2.90 19.36
N TYR A 227 -1.39 3.76 19.29
CA TYR A 227 -2.10 4.03 18.05
C TYR A 227 -2.34 5.52 17.80
N LEU A 228 -2.42 5.87 16.51
CA LEU A 228 -2.88 7.17 16.04
C LEU A 228 -3.90 6.96 14.93
N THR A 229 -5.13 7.40 15.17
CA THR A 229 -6.20 7.28 14.18
C THR A 229 -7.14 8.48 14.21
N SER A 230 -7.76 8.76 13.07
CA SER A 230 -8.82 9.75 12.98
C SER A 230 -10.08 9.27 13.73
N MET A 231 -10.67 10.16 14.53
CA MET A 231 -11.87 9.83 15.31
C MET A 231 -13.14 10.09 14.50
N LYS A 232 -14.14 9.23 14.69
CA LYS A 232 -15.53 9.55 14.30
C LYS A 232 -16.12 10.47 15.38
N LEU A 233 -16.48 11.68 14.97
CA LEU A 233 -17.13 12.65 15.86
C LEU A 233 -18.48 12.11 16.33
N ASN A 234 -18.82 12.39 17.58
CA ASN A 234 -20.11 12.05 18.20
C ASN A 234 -20.72 13.28 18.87
N LYS A 235 -21.95 13.13 19.37
CA LYS A 235 -22.70 14.21 20.03
C LYS A 235 -21.97 14.90 21.19
N SER A 236 -21.07 14.20 21.87
CA SER A 236 -20.29 14.82 22.95
C SER A 236 -19.14 15.66 22.41
N ASP A 237 -18.55 15.25 21.29
CA ASP A 237 -17.52 16.02 20.59
C ASP A 237 -18.13 17.27 19.92
N ASP A 238 -19.40 17.22 19.48
CA ASP A 238 -20.12 18.39 18.96
C ASP A 238 -20.15 19.55 19.98
N LYS A 239 -20.36 19.25 21.28
CA LYS A 239 -20.32 20.27 22.33
C LYS A 239 -18.94 20.91 22.49
N ILE A 240 -17.87 20.16 22.24
CA ILE A 240 -16.50 20.68 22.27
C ILE A 240 -16.30 21.62 21.09
N ILE A 241 -16.83 21.25 19.91
CA ILE A 241 -16.76 22.04 18.69
C ILE A 241 -17.60 23.31 18.80
N GLU A 242 -18.80 23.25 19.39
CA GLU A 242 -19.67 24.41 19.62
C GLU A 242 -19.03 25.45 20.54
N ASN A 243 -18.28 25.00 21.55
CA ASN A 243 -17.56 25.86 22.48
C ASN A 243 -16.10 26.12 22.03
N PHE A 244 -15.76 25.83 20.78
CA PHE A 244 -14.42 26.07 20.24
C PHE A 244 -14.11 27.56 20.25
N ASP A 245 -12.95 27.91 20.79
CA ASP A 245 -12.46 29.28 20.89
C ASP A 245 -11.02 29.35 20.38
N LEU A 246 -10.79 30.21 19.40
CA LEU A 246 -9.48 30.42 18.78
C LEU A 246 -8.44 30.93 19.77
N GLU A 247 -8.84 31.73 20.76
CA GLU A 247 -7.92 32.28 21.76
C GLU A 247 -7.39 31.19 22.71
N ARG A 248 -8.14 30.09 22.85
CA ARG A 248 -7.78 28.94 23.69
C ARG A 248 -7.07 27.84 22.92
N ALA A 249 -6.99 27.96 21.60
CA ALA A 249 -6.39 26.96 20.74
C ALA A 249 -4.90 27.28 20.49
N GLU A 250 -4.08 26.24 20.45
CA GLU A 250 -2.67 26.36 20.12
C GLU A 250 -2.51 26.55 18.61
N LEU A 251 -1.72 27.54 18.18
CA LEU A 251 -1.40 27.70 16.76
C LEU A 251 -0.37 26.64 16.33
N ILE A 252 -0.82 25.68 15.51
CA ILE A 252 0.00 24.53 15.07
C ILE A 252 0.75 24.83 13.77
N ASP A 253 0.09 25.48 12.81
CA ASP A 253 0.70 25.89 11.54
C ASP A 253 0.21 27.28 11.16
N SER A 254 1.08 28.28 11.32
CA SER A 254 0.79 29.68 11.02
C SER A 254 0.58 29.94 9.54
N LYS A 255 1.22 29.17 8.64
CA LYS A 255 1.08 29.34 7.19
C LYS A 255 -0.27 28.80 6.70
N LYS A 256 -0.76 27.72 7.30
CA LYS A 256 -2.03 27.09 6.95
C LYS A 256 -3.21 27.56 7.83
N CYS A 257 -2.96 28.45 8.79
CA CYS A 257 -3.89 28.88 9.82
C CYS A 257 -4.58 27.67 10.49
N ILE A 258 -3.77 26.72 10.97
CA ILE A 258 -4.24 25.52 11.67
C ILE A 258 -4.05 25.72 13.18
N TYR A 259 -5.12 25.53 13.93
CA TYR A 259 -5.16 25.60 15.38
C TYR A 259 -5.53 24.24 15.95
N GLY A 260 -5.00 23.92 17.13
CA GLY A 260 -5.14 22.63 17.79
C GLY A 260 -5.63 22.76 19.23
N ILE A 261 -6.50 21.84 19.65
CA ILE A 261 -6.86 21.64 21.06
C ILE A 261 -6.48 20.22 21.46
N LYS A 262 -5.70 20.09 22.53
CA LYS A 262 -5.31 18.82 23.13
C LYS A 262 -6.17 18.54 24.36
N ILE A 263 -6.86 17.40 24.37
CA ILE A 263 -7.68 16.94 25.49
C ILE A 263 -7.09 15.62 25.99
N VAL A 264 -6.50 15.65 27.19
CA VAL A 264 -5.90 14.48 27.82
C VAL A 264 -6.96 13.76 28.65
N LYS A 265 -7.14 12.46 28.40
CA LYS A 265 -7.92 11.53 29.23
C LYS A 265 -6.97 10.53 29.89
N LEU A 266 -7.50 9.71 30.80
CA LEU A 266 -6.73 8.71 31.55
C LEU A 266 -5.90 7.76 30.66
N SER A 267 -6.46 7.31 29.54
CA SER A 267 -5.84 6.32 28.65
C SER A 267 -5.67 6.79 27.21
N THR A 268 -6.14 7.98 26.86
CA THR A 268 -6.16 8.46 25.48
C THR A 268 -5.97 9.96 25.43
N ILE A 269 -5.34 10.44 24.36
CA ILE A 269 -5.25 11.87 24.07
C ILE A 269 -6.05 12.14 22.81
N LYS A 270 -6.98 13.10 22.89
CA LYS A 270 -7.74 13.58 21.74
C LYS A 270 -7.14 14.88 21.24
N TYR A 271 -6.91 14.96 19.93
CA TYR A 271 -6.51 16.19 19.25
C TYR A 271 -7.65 16.65 18.35
N PHE A 272 -8.07 17.90 18.53
CA PHE A 272 -9.01 18.58 17.63
C PHE A 272 -8.24 19.62 16.85
N TYR A 273 -8.39 19.61 15.52
CA TYR A 273 -7.76 20.59 14.65
C TYR A 273 -8.83 21.42 13.94
N PHE A 274 -8.61 22.73 13.92
CA PHE A 274 -9.39 23.70 13.17
C PHE A 274 -8.50 24.35 12.11
N SER A 275 -9.01 24.48 10.88
CA SER A 275 -8.31 25.21 9.82
C SER A 275 -9.23 26.27 9.24
N GLU A 276 -8.83 27.54 9.37
CA GLU A 276 -9.57 28.67 8.80
C GLU A 276 -9.69 28.55 7.28
N SER A 277 -8.63 28.09 6.62
CA SER A 277 -8.61 27.93 5.16
C SER A 277 -9.62 26.87 4.68
N LEU A 278 -9.74 25.75 5.40
CA LEU A 278 -10.74 24.73 5.10
C LEU A 278 -12.15 25.20 5.42
N GLN A 279 -12.34 25.94 6.52
CA GLN A 279 -13.64 26.52 6.88
C GLN A 279 -14.15 27.44 5.76
N LYS A 280 -13.33 28.39 5.28
CA LYS A 280 -13.69 29.30 4.19
C LYS A 280 -14.11 28.54 2.93
N LYS A 281 -13.31 27.55 2.51
CA LYS A 281 -13.63 26.69 1.35
C LYS A 281 -14.96 25.94 1.53
N GLN A 282 -15.21 25.37 2.70
CA GLN A 282 -16.46 24.64 2.97
C GLN A 282 -17.68 25.56 2.95
N LEU A 283 -17.56 26.79 3.48
CA LEU A 283 -18.63 27.80 3.42
C LEU A 283 -18.93 28.23 1.98
N GLU A 284 -17.91 28.45 1.16
CA GLU A 284 -18.08 28.76 -0.27
C GLU A 284 -18.82 27.64 -1.02
N VAL A 285 -18.45 26.38 -0.77
CA VAL A 285 -19.12 25.21 -1.39
C VAL A 285 -20.59 25.14 -0.96
N LYS A 286 -20.89 25.32 0.33
CA LYS A 286 -22.27 25.35 0.85
C LYS A 286 -23.08 26.49 0.23
N ALA A 287 -22.50 27.68 0.12
CA ALA A 287 -23.16 28.82 -0.52
C ALA A 287 -23.48 28.55 -2.00
N ARG A 288 -22.54 27.95 -2.75
CA ARG A 288 -22.76 27.54 -4.16
C ARG A 288 -23.86 26.48 -4.28
N ALA A 289 -23.89 25.49 -3.38
CA ALA A 289 -24.93 24.46 -3.39
C ALA A 289 -26.32 25.03 -3.08
N ALA A 290 -26.42 25.96 -2.12
CA ALA A 290 -27.67 26.65 -1.80
C ALA A 290 -28.17 27.50 -2.99
N MET A 291 -27.27 28.22 -3.66
CA MET A 291 -27.61 28.99 -4.87
C MET A 291 -28.12 28.11 -6.01
N ARG A 292 -27.55 26.92 -6.22
CA ARG A 292 -28.04 25.96 -7.24
C ARG A 292 -29.46 25.49 -6.95
N LYS A 293 -29.76 25.11 -5.70
CA LYS A 293 -31.12 24.68 -5.30
C LYS A 293 -32.16 25.78 -5.51
N LEU A 294 -31.80 27.03 -5.17
CA LEU A 294 -32.66 28.20 -5.41
C LEU A 294 -32.91 28.50 -6.90
N GLN A 295 -32.01 28.07 -7.79
CA GLN A 295 -32.17 28.21 -9.24
C GLN A 295 -32.96 27.06 -9.86
N GLU A 296 -32.91 25.86 -9.27
CA GLU A 296 -33.69 24.68 -9.71
C GLU A 296 -35.16 24.73 -9.24
N GLU A 297 -35.46 25.50 -8.20
CA GLU A 297 -36.82 25.74 -7.68
C GLU A 297 -37.56 26.91 -8.38
N LYS A 298 -36.92 27.60 -9.33
CA LYS A 298 -37.52 28.66 -10.17
C LYS A 298 -37.78 28.17 -11.59
#